data_AF-A0A1F2TT80-F1
#
_entry.id   AF-A0A1F2TT80-F1
#
_cell.length_a   1.000
_cell.length_b   1.000
_cell.length_c   1.000
_cell.angle_alpha   90.00
_cell.angle_beta   90.00
_cell.angle_gamma   90.00
#
_symmetry.space_group_name_H-M   'P 1'
#
loop_
_entity.id
_entity.type
_entity.pdbx_description
1 polymer ?
#
loop_
_entity_poly.entity_id
_entity_poly.type
_entity_poly.pdbx_seq_one_letter_code
_entity_poly.pdbx_strand_id
1 'polypeptide(L)' 'MERRLPADVHAELERHLAACPRCVAQLKTYESTVSLLRTIREEDLPSELRCTLKAFLDRNCHN' A
#
# COMPACT_ATOMS: atom_id res chain seq x y z
N MET A 1 9.37 -3.68 6.97
CA MET A 1 9.91 -4.93 6.40
C MET A 1 8.98 -5.39 5.30
N GLU A 2 9.36 -5.22 4.04
CA GLU A 2 8.57 -5.70 2.90
C GLU A 2 8.73 -7.23 2.78
N ARG A 3 7.61 -7.96 2.75
CA ARG A 3 7.60 -9.42 2.54
C ARG A 3 8.01 -9.70 1.11
N ARG A 4 9.24 -10.18 0.91
CA ARG A 4 9.72 -10.65 -0.41
C ARG A 4 8.96 -11.92 -0.78
N LEU A 5 8.47 -11.97 -2.02
CA LEU A 5 7.87 -13.18 -2.58
C LEU A 5 8.95 -14.29 -2.65
N PRO A 6 8.57 -15.56 -2.43
CA PRO A 6 9.39 -16.71 -2.80
C PRO A 6 9.87 -16.60 -4.25
N ALA A 7 11.09 -17.07 -4.55
CA ALA A 7 11.75 -16.83 -5.83
C ALA A 7 11.00 -17.45 -7.03
N ASP A 8 10.37 -18.61 -6.82
CA ASP A 8 9.52 -19.31 -7.78
C ASP A 8 8.27 -18.49 -8.12
N VAL A 9 7.59 -17.97 -7.10
CA VAL A 9 6.40 -17.13 -7.25
C VAL A 9 6.75 -15.82 -7.98
N HIS A 10 7.90 -15.23 -7.65
CA HIS A 10 8.38 -14.02 -8.32
C HIS A 10 8.64 -14.29 -9.81
N ALA A 11 9.30 -15.39 -10.15
CA ALA A 11 9.60 -15.73 -11.55
C ALA A 11 8.33 -16.02 -12.37
N GLU A 12 7.32 -16.65 -11.76
CA GLU A 12 6.01 -16.87 -12.41
C GLU A 12 5.26 -15.55 -12.65
N LEU A 13 5.25 -14.67 -11.65
CA LEU A 13 4.61 -13.36 -11.74
C LEU A 13 5.23 -12.51 -12.85
N GLU A 14 6.56 -12.42 -12.90
CA GLU A 14 7.28 -11.69 -13.95
C GLU A 14 6.94 -12.21 -15.35
N ARG A 15 6.90 -13.54 -15.51
CA ARG A 15 6.53 -14.17 -16.79
C ARG A 15 5.10 -13.81 -17.22
N HIS A 16 4.16 -13.80 -16.27
CA HIS A 16 2.79 -13.42 -16.54
C HIS A 16 2.67 -11.94 -16.93
N LEU A 17 3.31 -11.05 -16.17
CA LEU A 17 3.27 -9.61 -16.43
C LEU A 17 3.89 -9.25 -17.77
N ALA A 18 4.96 -9.95 -18.19
CA ALA A 18 5.55 -9.79 -19.52
C ALA A 18 4.59 -10.12 -20.67
N ALA A 19 3.63 -11.02 -20.45
CA ALA A 19 2.69 -11.49 -21.47
C ALA A 19 1.26 -10.91 -21.36
N CYS A 20 0.94 -10.18 -20.28
CA CYS A 20 -0.43 -9.77 -19.97
C CYS A 20 -0.56 -8.26 -19.70
N PRO A 21 -0.86 -7.44 -20.74
CA PRO A 21 -1.00 -5.99 -20.61
C PRO A 21 -2.08 -5.56 -19.59
N ARG A 22 -3.16 -6.34 -19.47
CA ARG A 22 -4.24 -6.07 -18.51
C ARG A 22 -3.73 -6.10 -17.06
N CYS A 23 -2.95 -7.12 -16.71
CA CYS A 23 -2.43 -7.25 -15.36
C CYS A 23 -1.37 -6.19 -15.06
N VAL A 24 -0.57 -5.79 -16.06
CA VAL A 24 0.34 -4.63 -15.94
C VAL A 24 -0.44 -3.34 -15.67
N ALA A 25 -1.53 -3.09 -16.40
CA ALA A 25 -2.36 -1.91 -16.18
C ALA A 25 -3.00 -1.89 -14.78
N GLN A 26 -3.44 -3.06 -14.30
CA GLN A 26 -3.96 -3.22 -12.94
C GLN A 26 -2.89 -2.92 -11.89
N LEU A 27 -1.68 -3.46 -12.07
CA LEU A 27 -0.56 -3.24 -11.14
C LEU A 27 -0.20 -1.76 -11.06
N LYS A 28 -0.09 -1.07 -12.20
CA LYS A 28 0.18 0.38 -12.25
C LYS A 28 -0.90 1.20 -11.55
N THR A 29 -2.17 0.81 -11.68
CA THR A 29 -3.28 1.46 -10.97
C THR A 29 -3.13 1.31 -9.46
N TYR A 30 -2.76 0.10 -9.00
CA TYR A 30 -2.51 -0.16 -7.59
C TYR A 30 -1.33 0.65 -7.06
N GLU A 31 -0.19 0.66 -7.76
CA GLU A 31 0.99 1.46 -7.42
C GLU A 31 0.67 2.97 -7.34
N SER A 32 -0.16 3.48 -8.26
CA SER A 32 -0.61 4.87 -8.27
C SER A 32 -1.47 5.17 -7.04
N THR A 33 -2.35 4.24 -6.66
CA THR A 33 -3.18 4.37 -5.45
C THR A 33 -2.32 4.41 -4.19
N VAL A 34 -1.33 3.52 -4.08
CA VAL A 34 -0.39 3.51 -2.96
C VAL A 34 0.43 4.80 -2.92
N SER A 35 0.90 5.28 -4.08
CA SER A 35 1.65 6.53 -4.18
C SER A 35 0.80 7.74 -3.75
N LEU A 36 -0.45 7.81 -4.20
CA LEU A 36 -1.39 8.85 -3.80
C LEU A 36 -1.65 8.81 -2.29
N LEU A 37 -1.93 7.63 -1.72
CA LEU A 37 -2.13 7.49 -0.28
C LEU A 37 -0.90 7.91 0.53
N ARG A 38 0.31 7.63 0.03
CA ARG A 38 1.57 8.08 0.66
C ARG A 38 1.77 9.60 0.60
N THR A 39 1.08 10.29 -0.29
CA THR A 39 1.15 11.76 -0.37
C THR A 39 0.25 12.46 0.63
N ILE A 40 -0.76 11.76 1.17
CA ILE A 40 -1.61 12.27 2.23
C ILE A 40 -0.80 12.31 3.52
N ARG A 41 -0.53 13.51 4.02
CA ARG A 41 0.29 13.70 5.22
C ARG A 41 -0.60 13.87 6.44
N GLU A 42 -0.02 13.61 7.61
CA GLU A 42 -0.72 13.84 8.88
C GLU A 42 -1.10 15.33 9.04
N GLU A 43 -0.30 16.24 8.49
CA GLU A 43 -0.54 17.68 8.46
C GLU A 43 -1.74 18.09 7.60
N ASP A 44 -2.21 17.24 6.68
CA ASP A 44 -3.43 17.48 5.89
C ASP A 44 -4.72 17.09 6.64
N LEU A 45 -4.60 16.40 7.79
CA LEU A 45 -5.75 16.00 8.59
C LEU A 45 -6.22 17.16 9.50
N PRO A 46 -7.54 17.38 9.64
CA PRO A 46 -8.06 18.28 10.67
C PRO A 46 -7.55 17.89 12.07
N SER A 47 -7.19 18.89 12.88
CA SER A 47 -6.58 18.69 14.20
C SER A 47 -7.40 17.77 15.12
N GLU A 48 -8.72 17.92 15.13
CA GLU A 48 -9.63 17.08 15.91
C GLU A 48 -9.58 15.61 15.45
N LEU A 49 -9.48 15.39 14.15
CA LEU A 49 -9.41 14.05 13.57
C LEU A 49 -8.07 13.38 13.89
N ARG A 50 -6.96 14.12 13.87
CA ARG A 50 -5.63 13.64 14.28
C ARG A 50 -5.61 13.15 15.71
N CYS A 51 -6.12 13.96 16.65
CA CYS A 51 -6.19 13.61 18.07
C CYS A 51 -7.02 12.33 18.28
N THR A 52 -8.15 12.24 17.59
CA THR A 52 -9.07 11.10 17.69
C THR A 52 -8.46 9.82 17.10
N LEU A 53 -7.86 9.89 15.91
CA LEU A 53 -7.18 8.78 15.25
C LEU A 53 -5.98 8.31 16.07
N LYS A 54 -5.17 9.23 16.59
CA LYS A 54 -4.02 8.90 17.44
C LYS A 54 -4.48 8.18 18.71
N ALA A 55 -5.50 8.70 19.40
CA ALA A 55 -6.06 8.05 20.58
C ALA A 55 -6.65 6.66 20.26
N PHE A 56 -7.29 6.50 19.09
CA PHE A 56 -7.78 5.20 18.64
C PHE A 56 -6.64 4.21 18.37
N LEU A 57 -5.60 4.61 17.63
CA LEU A 57 -4.45 3.76 17.34
C LEU A 57 -3.68 3.40 18.62
N ASP A 58 -3.41 4.36 19.49
CA ASP A 58 -2.73 4.13 20.78
C ASP A 58 -3.49 3.09 21.64
N ARG A 59 -4.82 3.09 21.60
CA ARG A 59 -5.67 2.09 22.29
C ARG A 59 -5.65 0.70 21.64
N ASN A 60 -5.43 0.61 20.33
CA ASN A 60 -5.57 -0.64 19.56
C ASN A 60 -4.23 -1.26 19.13
N CYS A 61 -3.12 -0.53 19.19
CA CYS A 61 -1.77 -1.02 18.85
C CYS A 61 -1.08 -1.77 20.00
N HIS A 62 -1.77 -2.05 21.12
CA HIS A 62 -1.30 -2.91 22.22
C HIS A 62 -1.62 -4.41 22.01
N ASN A 63 -1.76 -4.88 20.76
CA ASN A 63 -1.99 -6.29 20.43
C ASN A 63 -0.83 -6.87 19.60
#